data_AF-A0A1C3JMZ8-F1
#
_entry.id   AF-A0A1C3JMZ8-F1
#
_cell.length_a   1.000
_cell.length_b   1.000
_cell.length_c   1.000
_cell.angle_alpha   90.00
_cell.angle_beta   90.00
_cell.angle_gamma   90.00
#
_symmetry.space_group_name_H-M   'P 1'
#
loop_
_entity.id
_entity.type
_entity.pdbx_description
1 polymer ?
#
loop_
_entity_poly.entity_id
_entity_poly.type
_entity_poly.pdbx_seq_one_letter_code
_entity_poly.pdbx_strand_id
1 'polypeptide(L)'
;MDNHDLMSFEDGMDQFMSNLKKSLQQDQLHVTHQTMPQCLESYKVADDRANAYFLRLVVIGYTPTTMLARLSWLDAKGRDHICCYLNSAFEAVKRKKNGLWVREKNIPEAMCLQTWSRLQSPI
;
A
#
# COMPACT_ATOMS: atom_id res chain seq x y z
N MET A 1 8.31 -7.23 -31.91
CA MET A 1 8.97 -7.21 -30.58
C MET A 1 8.04 -6.41 -29.71
N ASP A 2 7.14 -7.11 -29.04
CA ASP A 2 6.01 -6.48 -28.36
C ASP A 2 6.49 -5.90 -27.03
N ASN A 3 6.23 -4.61 -26.88
CA ASN A 3 6.67 -3.75 -25.79
C ASN A 3 5.76 -3.94 -24.55
N HIS A 4 5.46 -5.19 -24.19
CA HIS A 4 4.54 -5.54 -23.09
C HIS A 4 5.21 -5.67 -21.71
N ASP A 5 6.49 -5.33 -21.60
CA ASP A 5 7.24 -5.32 -20.33
C ASP A 5 6.99 -4.05 -19.49
N LEU A 6 5.95 -3.27 -19.80
CA LEU A 6 5.54 -2.14 -18.98
C LEU A 6 4.98 -2.68 -17.65
N MET A 7 5.52 -2.21 -16.52
CA MET A 7 5.13 -2.66 -15.18
C MET A 7 3.61 -2.60 -15.06
N SER A 8 2.95 -3.75 -14.86
CA SER A 8 1.49 -3.87 -14.87
C SER A 8 0.75 -3.07 -13.77
N PHE A 9 1.48 -2.30 -12.97
CA PHE A 9 0.99 -1.45 -11.89
C PHE A 9 0.85 0.02 -12.29
N GLU A 10 1.10 0.42 -13.53
CA GLU A 10 0.97 1.83 -13.93
C GLU A 10 -0.50 2.24 -14.10
N ASP A 11 -1.31 1.40 -14.73
CA ASP A 11 -2.71 1.70 -15.05
C ASP A 11 -3.59 1.73 -13.79
N GLY A 12 -4.03 2.93 -13.40
CA GLY A 12 -4.96 3.13 -12.28
C GLY A 12 -4.28 3.38 -10.93
N MET A 13 -2.94 3.37 -10.87
CA MET A 13 -2.18 3.66 -9.64
C MET A 13 -2.52 5.02 -9.06
N ASP A 14 -2.49 6.06 -9.89
CA ASP A 14 -2.76 7.43 -9.46
C ASP A 14 -4.16 7.55 -8.86
N GLN A 15 -5.15 6.88 -9.47
CA GLN A 15 -6.51 6.88 -8.98
C GLN A 15 -6.65 6.13 -7.65
N PHE A 16 -6.02 4.96 -7.54
CA PHE A 16 -5.97 4.18 -6.31
C PHE A 16 -5.32 4.96 -5.16
N MET A 17 -4.13 5.50 -5.39
CA MET A 17 -3.37 6.23 -4.38
C MET A 17 -4.05 7.56 -4.00
N SER A 18 -4.68 8.25 -4.96
CA SER A 18 -5.50 9.44 -4.71
C SER A 18 -6.72 9.14 -3.84
N ASN A 19 -7.41 8.01 -4.06
CA ASN A 19 -8.54 7.59 -3.23
C ASN A 19 -8.10 7.27 -1.80
N LEU A 20 -6.97 6.59 -1.65
CA LEU A 20 -6.40 6.28 -0.35
C LEU A 20 -5.96 7.55 0.40
N LYS A 21 -5.32 8.50 -0.29
CA LYS A 21 -4.98 9.82 0.25
C LYS A 21 -6.22 10.57 0.75
N LYS A 22 -7.28 10.64 -0.07
CA LYS A 22 -8.54 11.29 0.32
C LYS A 22 -9.14 10.66 1.59
N SER A 23 -9.09 9.34 1.68
CA SER A 23 -9.62 8.61 2.84
C SER A 23 -8.81 8.91 4.10
N LEU A 24 -7.48 9.02 4.00
CA LEU A 24 -6.61 9.39 5.12
C LEU A 24 -6.80 10.84 5.56
N GLN A 25 -7.04 11.76 4.62
CA GLN A 25 -7.26 13.17 4.94
C GLN A 25 -8.60 13.42 5.64
N GLN A 26 -9.59 12.52 5.50
CA GLN A 26 -10.85 12.60 6.25
C GLN A 26 -10.61 12.43 7.77
N ASP A 27 -9.56 11.72 8.16
CA ASP A 27 -9.14 11.55 9.57
C ASP A 27 -8.26 12.70 10.08
N GLN A 28 -8.34 13.90 9.46
CA GLN A 28 -7.55 15.11 9.78
C GLN A 28 -6.03 14.92 9.68
N LEU A 29 -5.58 13.87 9.01
CA LEU A 29 -4.16 13.59 8.85
C LEU A 29 -3.52 14.52 7.83
N HIS A 30 -2.31 14.99 8.17
CA HIS A 30 -1.49 15.74 7.22
C HIS A 30 -0.78 14.74 6.30
N VAL A 31 -1.30 14.61 5.07
CA VAL A 31 -0.78 13.68 4.06
C VAL A 31 -0.01 14.44 2.99
N THR A 32 1.30 14.21 2.92
CA THR A 32 2.19 14.81 1.90
C THR A 32 2.80 13.72 1.03
N HIS A 33 2.85 13.97 -0.27
CA HIS A 33 3.63 13.15 -1.20
C HIS A 33 5.10 13.17 -0.81
N GLN A 34 5.73 12.00 -0.78
CA GLN A 34 7.16 11.89 -0.53
C GLN A 34 7.71 10.71 -1.29
N THR A 35 8.63 10.94 -2.22
CA THR A 35 9.33 9.87 -2.94
C THR A 35 10.24 9.09 -1.99
N MET A 36 10.19 7.76 -2.09
CA MET A 36 11.07 6.85 -1.35
C MET A 36 11.69 5.83 -2.31
N PRO A 37 12.94 5.39 -2.06
CA PRO A 37 13.56 4.34 -2.87
C PRO A 37 12.71 3.07 -2.91
N GLN A 38 12.66 2.41 -4.06
CA GLN A 38 11.95 1.14 -4.29
C GLN A 38 10.43 1.20 -4.11
N CYS A 39 9.85 2.40 -3.90
CA CYS A 39 8.41 2.59 -3.83
C CYS A 39 7.90 3.03 -5.21
N LEU A 40 6.78 2.45 -5.65
CA LEU A 40 6.02 3.00 -6.77
C LEU A 40 5.40 4.33 -6.39
N GLU A 41 4.84 4.39 -5.18
CA GLU A 41 4.26 5.59 -4.60
C GLU A 41 4.39 5.56 -3.08
N SER A 42 4.56 6.73 -2.47
CA SER A 42 4.60 6.87 -1.03
C SER A 42 4.07 8.22 -0.52
N TYR A 43 3.38 8.15 0.61
CA TYR A 43 2.90 9.31 1.35
C TYR A 43 3.53 9.33 2.73
N LYS A 44 4.01 10.50 3.14
CA LYS A 44 4.24 10.80 4.55
C LYS A 44 2.94 11.23 5.18
N VAL A 45 2.61 10.63 6.32
CA VAL A 45 1.42 10.89 7.10
C VAL A 45 1.87 11.27 8.50
N ALA A 46 1.55 12.49 8.91
CA ALA A 46 1.79 12.97 10.26
C ALA A 46 0.49 12.92 11.07
N ASP A 47 0.57 12.39 12.29
CA ASP A 47 -0.51 12.47 13.27
C ASP A 47 -0.41 13.76 14.12
N ASP A 48 -1.43 13.98 14.96
CA ASP A 48 -1.53 15.15 15.85
C ASP A 48 -0.41 15.22 16.90
N ARG A 49 0.28 14.10 17.15
CA ARG A 49 1.39 13.99 18.09
C ARG A 49 2.74 14.19 17.40
N ALA A 50 2.72 14.63 16.14
CA ALA A 50 3.89 14.81 15.28
C ALA A 50 4.69 13.51 15.02
N ASN A 51 4.07 12.33 15.22
CA ASN A 51 4.68 11.09 14.75
C ASN A 51 4.53 11.03 13.23
N ALA A 52 5.64 10.69 12.55
CA ALA A 52 5.65 10.50 11.12
C ALA A 52 5.59 9.01 10.78
N TYR A 53 4.65 8.65 9.92
CA TYR A 53 4.54 7.34 9.30
C TYR A 53 4.62 7.50 7.79
N PHE A 54 5.10 6.46 7.11
CA PHE A 54 5.15 6.46 5.64
C PHE A 54 4.27 5.34 5.12
N LEU A 55 3.22 5.72 4.40
CA LEU A 55 2.45 4.79 3.60
C LEU A 55 3.23 4.52 2.31
N ARG A 56 3.48 3.26 1.99
CA ARG A 56 4.30 2.86 0.84
C ARG A 56 3.59 1.81 0.02
N LEU A 57 3.56 2.02 -1.29
CA LEU A 57 3.23 1.02 -2.30
C LEU A 57 4.53 0.55 -2.96
N VAL A 58 4.84 -0.74 -2.80
CA VAL A 58 6.12 -1.33 -3.24
C VAL A 58 5.85 -2.54 -4.13
N VAL A 59 6.46 -2.62 -5.32
CA VAL A 59 6.39 -3.84 -6.14
C VAL A 59 7.16 -4.95 -5.47
N ILE A 60 6.54 -6.11 -5.41
CA ILE A 60 7.15 -7.37 -5.02
C ILE A 60 7.00 -8.32 -6.22
N GLY A 61 8.11 -8.59 -6.91
CA GLY A 61 8.14 -9.63 -7.93
C GLY A 61 7.86 -11.00 -7.30
N TYR A 62 6.89 -11.74 -7.83
CA TYR A 62 6.59 -13.11 -7.39
C TYR A 62 7.01 -14.14 -8.43
N THR A 63 6.64 -13.95 -9.69
CA THR A 63 7.09 -14.75 -10.84
C THR A 63 7.25 -13.86 -12.07
N PRO A 64 7.88 -14.32 -13.18
CA PRO A 64 7.96 -13.56 -14.42
C PRO A 64 6.59 -13.11 -14.96
N THR A 65 5.51 -13.81 -14.59
CA THR A 65 4.15 -13.56 -15.06
C THR A 65 3.24 -12.98 -13.99
N THR A 66 3.69 -12.87 -12.73
CA THR A 66 2.89 -12.38 -11.61
C THR A 66 3.68 -11.32 -10.85
N MET A 67 3.27 -10.07 -11.05
CA MET A 67 3.68 -8.96 -10.20
C MET A 67 2.67 -8.78 -9.07
N LEU A 68 3.18 -8.58 -7.87
CA LEU A 68 2.40 -8.16 -6.72
C LEU A 68 2.91 -6.80 -6.27
N ALA A 69 2.10 -6.06 -5.56
CA ALA A 69 2.55 -4.94 -4.77
C ALA A 69 2.22 -5.18 -3.30
N ARG A 70 2.88 -4.44 -2.43
CA ARG A 70 2.58 -4.39 -1.01
C ARG A 70 2.24 -2.97 -0.63
N LEU A 71 1.10 -2.83 0.02
CA LEU A 71 0.71 -1.60 0.69
C LEU A 71 1.00 -1.76 2.18
N SER A 72 1.76 -0.82 2.75
CA SER A 72 2.27 -0.95 4.12
C SER A 72 2.63 0.39 4.75
N TRP A 73 2.49 0.46 6.07
CA TRP A 73 2.95 1.58 6.88
C TRP A 73 4.36 1.32 7.43
N LEU A 74 5.28 2.24 7.20
CA LEU A 74 6.58 2.28 7.87
C LEU A 74 6.49 3.22 9.07
N ASP A 75 6.77 2.68 10.27
CA ASP A 75 6.86 3.51 11.48
C ASP A 75 8.25 4.14 11.66
N ALA A 76 8.35 5.07 12.61
CA ALA A 76 9.60 5.77 12.92
C ALA A 76 10.75 4.85 13.40
N LYS A 77 10.43 3.61 13.82
CA LYS A 77 11.42 2.60 14.22
C LYS A 77 11.88 1.75 13.02
N GLY A 78 11.42 2.06 11.82
CA GLY A 78 11.71 1.29 10.61
C GLY A 78 10.92 -0.02 10.52
N ARG A 79 9.89 -0.23 11.35
CA ARG A 79 9.06 -1.43 11.29
C ARG A 79 7.98 -1.27 10.25
N ASP A 80 7.81 -2.33 9.48
CA ASP A 80 6.87 -2.40 8.38
C ASP A 80 5.58 -3.09 8.82
N HIS A 81 4.47 -2.38 8.72
CA HIS A 81 3.14 -2.84 9.11
C HIS A 81 2.30 -3.02 7.86
N ILE A 82 2.24 -4.26 7.40
CA ILE A 82 1.60 -4.63 6.13
C ILE A 82 0.09 -4.44 6.24
N CYS A 83 -0.47 -3.66 5.33
CA CYS A 83 -1.91 -3.52 5.16
C CYS A 83 -2.45 -4.71 4.35
N CYS A 84 -1.89 -4.90 3.15
CA CYS A 84 -2.26 -5.98 2.24
C CYS A 84 -1.22 -6.14 1.12
N TYR A 85 -1.28 -7.27 0.43
CA TYR A 85 -0.67 -7.45 -0.88
C TYR A 85 -1.72 -7.16 -1.96
N LEU A 86 -1.28 -6.69 -3.12
CA LEU A 86 -2.12 -6.26 -4.23
C LEU A 86 -1.72 -7.00 -5.51
N ASN A 87 -2.70 -7.33 -6.34
CA ASN A 87 -2.45 -7.62 -7.75
C ASN A 87 -2.37 -6.31 -8.56
N SER A 88 -2.05 -6.40 -9.84
CA SER A 88 -1.98 -5.25 -10.77
C SER A 88 -3.30 -4.49 -10.93
N ALA A 89 -4.44 -5.11 -10.58
CA ALA A 89 -5.74 -4.46 -10.58
C ALA A 89 -6.06 -3.74 -9.25
N PHE A 90 -5.07 -3.59 -8.36
CA PHE A 90 -5.21 -3.00 -7.02
C PHE A 90 -6.24 -3.72 -6.14
N GLU A 91 -6.46 -5.02 -6.35
CA GLU A 91 -7.28 -5.83 -5.46
C GLU A 91 -6.39 -6.45 -4.37
N ALA A 92 -6.88 -6.44 -3.13
CA ALA A 92 -6.19 -7.13 -2.05
C ALA A 92 -6.13 -8.64 -2.35
N VAL A 93 -4.96 -9.26 -2.14
CA VAL A 93 -4.74 -10.69 -2.35
C VAL A 93 -4.04 -11.32 -1.15
N LYS A 94 -4.27 -12.62 -0.96
CA LYS A 94 -3.56 -13.45 0.02
C LYS A 94 -3.02 -14.73 -0.60
N ARG A 95 -1.92 -15.23 -0.05
CA ARG A 95 -1.36 -16.52 -0.43
C ARG A 95 -2.07 -17.64 0.34
N LYS A 96 -2.69 -18.58 -0.37
CA LYS A 96 -3.23 -19.82 0.19
C LYS A 96 -2.10 -20.79 0.53
N LYS A 97 -2.40 -21.81 1.34
CA LYS A 97 -1.45 -22.88 1.71
C LYS A 97 -0.87 -23.63 0.49
N ASN A 98 -1.62 -23.70 -0.61
CA ASN A 98 -1.17 -24.29 -1.87
C ASN A 98 -0.28 -23.36 -2.71
N GLY A 99 0.13 -22.22 -2.16
CA GLY A 99 1.03 -21.26 -2.82
C GLY A 99 0.35 -20.29 -3.78
N LEU A 100 -0.95 -20.46 -4.08
CA LEU A 100 -1.69 -19.58 -4.99
C LEU A 100 -2.11 -18.28 -4.30
N TRP A 101 -1.99 -17.17 -5.03
CA TRP A 101 -2.54 -15.88 -4.62
C TRP A 101 -3.99 -15.78 -5.06
N VAL A 102 -4.87 -15.39 -4.14
CA VAL A 102 -6.29 -15.21 -4.42
C VAL A 102 -6.76 -13.87 -3.90
N ARG A 103 -7.78 -13.30 -4.55
CA ARG A 103 -8.45 -12.08 -4.11
C ARG A 103 -9.06 -12.24 -2.72
N GLU A 104 -8.91 -11.19 -1.92
CA GLU A 104 -9.57 -10.99 -0.63
C GLU A 104 -10.91 -10.29 -0.79
N LYS A 105 -11.81 -10.50 0.18
CA LYS A 105 -13.10 -9.81 0.22
C LYS A 105 -12.97 -8.34 0.63
N ASN A 106 -11.99 -8.04 1.47
CA ASN A 106 -11.77 -6.68 1.98
C ASN A 106 -11.08 -5.83 0.91
N ILE A 107 -11.49 -4.57 0.83
CA ILE A 107 -10.83 -3.61 -0.06
C ILE A 107 -9.54 -3.07 0.58
N PRO A 108 -8.49 -2.78 -0.22
CA PRO A 108 -7.19 -2.34 0.30
C PRO A 108 -7.26 -1.11 1.19
N GLU A 109 -8.09 -0.13 0.84
CA GLU A 109 -8.21 1.13 1.56
C GLU A 109 -8.69 0.90 2.98
N ALA A 110 -9.73 0.09 3.16
CA ALA A 110 -10.26 -0.28 4.47
C ALA A 110 -9.23 -1.04 5.31
N MET A 111 -8.47 -1.95 4.71
CA MET A 111 -7.38 -2.67 5.40
C MET A 111 -6.27 -1.70 5.84
N CYS A 112 -5.94 -0.72 5.01
CA CYS A 112 -4.92 0.27 5.30
C CYS A 112 -5.29 1.20 6.45
N LEU A 113 -6.54 1.69 6.47
CA LEU A 113 -7.09 2.49 7.56
C LEU A 113 -7.22 1.70 8.87
N GLN A 114 -7.58 0.41 8.77
CA GLN A 114 -7.62 -0.47 9.94
C GLN A 114 -6.22 -0.64 10.56
N THR A 115 -5.19 -0.86 9.73
CA THR A 115 -3.80 -0.92 10.22
C THR A 115 -3.37 0.41 10.84
N TRP A 116 -3.72 1.54 10.21
CA TRP A 116 -3.46 2.88 10.76
C TRP A 116 -4.05 3.06 12.16
N SER A 117 -5.33 2.71 12.34
CA SER A 117 -6.03 2.82 13.62
C SER A 117 -5.35 2.04 14.75
N ARG A 118 -4.78 0.87 14.42
CA ARG A 118 -4.01 0.05 15.36
C ARG A 118 -2.66 0.67 15.71
N LEU A 119 -2.01 1.35 14.77
CA LEU A 119 -0.75 2.05 15.02
C LEU A 119 -0.92 3.26 15.95
N GLN A 120 -2.10 3.89 15.89
CA GLN A 120 -2.48 5.03 16.73
C GLN A 120 -2.96 4.63 18.13
N SER A 121 -3.33 3.36 18.33
CA SER A 121 -3.80 2.81 19.61
C SER A 121 -2.74 1.87 20.21
N PRO A 122 -1.66 2.40 20.83
CA PRO A 122 -0.70 1.54 21.51
C PRO A 122 -1.41 0.82 22.67
N ILE A 123 -1.32 -0.51 22.67
CA ILE A 123 -1.65 -1.37 23.82
C ILE A 123 -0.73 -1.00 24.97
#